data_AF-A0A3D0HFG2-F1
#
_entry.id   AF-A0A3D0HFG2-F1
#
_cell.length_a   1.000
_cell.length_b   1.000
_cell.length_c   1.000
_cell.angle_alpha   90.00
_cell.angle_beta   90.00
_cell.angle_gamma   90.00
#
_symmetry.space_group_name_H-M   'P 1'
#
loop_
_entity.id
_entity.type
_entity.pdbx_description
1 polymer ?
#
loop_
_entity_poly.entity_id
_entity_poly.type
_entity_poly.pdbx_seq_one_letter_code
_entity_poly.pdbx_strand_id
1 'polypeptide(L)'
;PRRVLAALGPKMLKLSAQRGLGAHPYFVPVEHTAGAREILGEDALLAPEIAVVFDTNAETARATARQHMLTYNRLPNYANNLLRLGYSQNDIAGSDKMPSDKMVDAIVAWGTLETIVGRIKAHLEAGANHVSVQVLSSKVGVLPNAQWRELATALKSFN
;
A
#
# COMPACT_ATOMS: atom_id res chain seq x y z
N PRO A 1 22.65 -14.55 -1.15
CA PRO A 1 21.68 -14.09 -0.12
C PRO A 1 20.28 -13.98 -0.75
N ARG A 2 19.22 -14.25 0.02
CA ARG A 2 17.83 -14.03 -0.40
C ARG A 2 17.57 -12.52 -0.53
N ARG A 3 17.00 -12.07 -1.65
CA ARG A 3 16.78 -10.65 -1.96
C ARG A 3 15.42 -10.43 -2.61
N VAL A 4 14.75 -9.36 -2.25
CA VAL A 4 13.50 -8.87 -2.85
C VAL A 4 13.77 -7.44 -3.33
N LEU A 5 13.19 -7.03 -4.45
CA LEU A 5 13.39 -5.67 -4.98
C LEU A 5 12.18 -4.78 -4.70
N ALA A 6 12.43 -3.52 -4.36
CA ALA A 6 11.42 -2.48 -4.48
C ALA A 6 11.09 -2.29 -5.97
N ALA A 7 9.87 -2.65 -6.37
CA ALA A 7 9.48 -2.70 -7.77
C ALA A 7 8.02 -2.27 -7.95
N LEU A 8 7.82 -1.25 -8.80
CA LEU A 8 6.51 -0.68 -9.12
C LEU A 8 6.19 -0.79 -10.61
N GLY A 9 7.16 -0.41 -11.44
CA GLY A 9 7.05 -0.42 -12.90
C GLY A 9 7.24 -1.81 -13.51
N PRO A 10 6.69 -2.07 -14.70
CA PRO A 10 6.70 -3.41 -15.30
C PRO A 10 8.10 -3.95 -15.52
N LYS A 11 9.05 -3.08 -15.91
CA LYS A 11 10.45 -3.46 -16.10
C LYS A 11 11.12 -3.91 -14.80
N MET A 12 10.88 -3.18 -13.70
CA MET A 12 11.45 -3.53 -12.39
C MET A 12 10.77 -4.76 -11.78
N LEU A 13 9.46 -4.93 -12.01
CA LEU A 13 8.74 -6.15 -11.61
C LEU A 13 9.32 -7.36 -12.34
N LYS A 14 9.46 -7.32 -13.67
CA LYS A 14 10.10 -8.39 -14.44
C LYS A 14 11.52 -8.68 -13.97
N LEU A 15 12.32 -7.65 -13.72
CA LEU A 15 13.68 -7.82 -13.20
C LEU A 15 13.68 -8.48 -11.82
N SER A 16 12.72 -8.13 -10.95
CA SER A 16 12.62 -8.67 -9.59
C SER A 16 12.31 -10.16 -9.56
N ALA A 17 11.51 -10.66 -10.51
CA ALA A 17 11.29 -12.09 -10.70
C ALA A 17 12.52 -12.81 -11.29
N GLN A 18 13.25 -12.16 -12.21
CA GLN A 18 14.39 -12.78 -12.89
C GLN A 18 15.68 -12.82 -12.06
N ARG A 19 15.88 -11.86 -11.16
CA ARG A 19 17.16 -11.63 -10.45
C ARG A 19 17.01 -11.58 -8.94
N GLY A 20 15.80 -11.74 -8.43
CA GLY A 20 15.49 -11.79 -7.00
C GLY A 20 14.48 -12.89 -6.69
N LEU A 21 13.99 -12.90 -5.46
CA LEU A 21 12.87 -13.75 -5.07
C LEU A 21 11.52 -13.16 -5.49
N GLY A 22 11.49 -11.88 -5.89
CA GLY A 22 10.28 -11.18 -6.28
C GLY A 22 10.29 -9.70 -5.84
N ALA A 23 9.10 -9.14 -5.66
CA ALA A 23 8.86 -7.72 -5.47
C ALA A 23 8.30 -7.36 -4.08
N HIS A 24 8.71 -6.18 -3.60
CA HIS A 24 8.13 -5.47 -2.46
C HIS A 24 7.62 -4.08 -2.94
N PRO A 25 6.41 -4.01 -3.52
CA PRO A 25 5.78 -2.73 -3.84
C PRO A 25 5.45 -1.92 -2.58
N TYR A 26 5.45 -0.61 -2.72
CA TYR A 26 5.13 0.35 -1.65
C TYR A 26 4.26 1.45 -2.24
N PHE A 27 3.32 2.01 -1.48
CA PHE A 27 2.45 3.10 -1.95
C PHE A 27 1.67 2.73 -3.21
N VAL A 28 0.95 1.61 -3.15
CA VAL A 28 0.19 1.08 -4.28
C VAL A 28 -1.23 0.67 -3.87
N PRO A 29 -2.23 0.86 -4.74
CA PRO A 29 -3.58 0.35 -4.51
C PRO A 29 -3.68 -1.15 -4.89
N VAL A 30 -4.82 -1.78 -4.62
CA VAL A 30 -5.02 -3.24 -4.82
C VAL A 30 -4.84 -3.65 -6.28
N GLU A 31 -5.32 -2.84 -7.23
CA GLU A 31 -5.21 -3.09 -8.67
C GLU A 31 -3.75 -3.13 -9.16
N HIS A 32 -2.82 -2.48 -8.46
CA HIS A 32 -1.39 -2.65 -8.74
C HIS A 32 -0.93 -4.07 -8.41
N THR A 33 -1.42 -4.64 -7.31
CA THR A 33 -1.03 -5.99 -6.87
C THR A 33 -1.49 -7.03 -7.90
N ALA A 34 -2.72 -6.89 -8.40
CA ALA A 34 -3.23 -7.73 -9.48
C ALA A 34 -2.36 -7.67 -10.74
N GLY A 35 -2.10 -6.46 -11.26
CA GLY A 35 -1.24 -6.30 -12.44
C GLY A 35 0.22 -6.71 -12.19
N ALA A 36 0.73 -6.56 -10.96
CA ALA A 36 2.06 -7.00 -10.60
C ALA A 36 2.16 -8.53 -10.61
N ARG A 37 1.13 -9.24 -10.12
CA ARG A 37 1.07 -10.70 -10.18
C ARG A 37 1.15 -11.21 -11.61
N GLU A 38 0.40 -10.60 -12.54
CA GLU A 38 0.45 -10.97 -13.96
C GLU A 38 1.86 -10.85 -14.56
N ILE A 39 2.61 -9.82 -14.17
CA ILE A 39 3.98 -9.57 -14.69
C ILE A 39 5.00 -10.50 -14.04
N LEU A 40 4.84 -10.80 -12.75
CA LEU A 40 5.76 -11.62 -11.97
C LEU A 40 5.63 -13.12 -12.27
N GLY A 41 4.47 -13.57 -12.74
CA GLY A 41 4.12 -14.99 -12.83
C GLY A 41 3.75 -15.55 -11.45
N GLU A 42 3.44 -16.85 -11.38
CA GLU A 42 2.91 -17.48 -10.17
C GLU A 42 3.97 -17.69 -9.07
N ASP A 43 5.22 -17.94 -9.47
CA ASP A 43 6.27 -18.39 -8.54
C ASP A 43 6.95 -17.28 -7.75
N ALA A 44 7.07 -16.08 -8.32
CA ALA A 44 7.80 -14.99 -7.69
C ALA A 44 7.03 -14.40 -6.49
N LEU A 45 7.75 -14.09 -5.42
CA LEU A 45 7.20 -13.46 -4.23
C LEU A 45 6.63 -12.08 -4.57
N LEU A 46 5.38 -11.83 -4.19
CA LEU A 46 4.78 -10.50 -4.20
C LEU A 46 4.38 -10.13 -2.79
N ALA A 47 5.07 -9.14 -2.23
CA ALA A 47 4.90 -8.74 -0.84
C ALA A 47 4.65 -7.22 -0.74
N PRO A 48 3.49 -6.68 -1.16
CA PRO A 48 3.18 -5.27 -1.00
C PRO A 48 3.18 -4.83 0.46
N GLU A 49 3.59 -3.59 0.69
CA GLU A 49 3.28 -2.84 1.90
C GLU A 49 1.96 -2.09 1.71
N ILE A 50 1.14 -2.05 2.77
CA ILE A 50 -0.05 -1.21 2.85
C ILE A 50 0.00 -0.31 4.07
N ALA A 51 -0.39 0.95 3.87
CA ALA A 51 -0.54 1.92 4.93
C ALA A 51 -1.97 1.86 5.51
N VAL A 52 -2.07 1.94 6.83
CA VAL A 52 -3.35 1.88 7.55
C VAL A 52 -3.49 2.94 8.63
N VAL A 53 -4.71 3.44 8.86
CA VAL A 53 -5.04 4.37 9.95
C VAL A 53 -6.18 3.79 10.80
N PHE A 54 -5.95 3.56 12.09
CA PHE A 54 -6.99 3.16 13.04
C PHE A 54 -7.76 4.40 13.53
N ASP A 55 -8.70 4.85 12.71
CA ASP A 55 -9.59 5.99 12.99
C ASP A 55 -10.85 5.84 12.12
N THR A 56 -12.03 5.88 12.74
CA THR A 56 -13.33 5.74 12.07
C THR A 56 -13.93 7.07 11.61
N ASN A 57 -13.34 8.19 12.01
CA ASN A 57 -13.74 9.50 11.51
C ASN A 57 -13.01 9.78 10.18
N ALA A 58 -13.79 9.91 9.10
CA ALA A 58 -13.25 10.08 7.75
C ALA A 58 -12.36 11.33 7.60
N GLU A 59 -12.70 12.43 8.28
CA GLU A 59 -11.94 13.67 8.18
C GLU A 59 -10.55 13.52 8.80
N THR A 60 -10.48 13.05 10.05
CA THR A 60 -9.22 12.89 10.78
C THR A 60 -8.37 11.74 10.24
N ALA A 61 -9.00 10.66 9.78
CA ALA A 61 -8.33 9.55 9.12
C ALA A 61 -7.65 9.99 7.81
N ARG A 62 -8.40 10.65 6.92
CA ARG A 62 -7.87 11.13 5.65
C ARG A 62 -6.87 12.26 5.84
N ALA A 63 -7.02 13.10 6.85
CA ALA A 63 -6.00 14.09 7.21
C ALA A 63 -4.67 13.42 7.57
N THR A 64 -4.69 12.38 8.41
CA THR A 64 -3.49 11.59 8.76
C THR A 64 -2.87 10.94 7.53
N ALA A 65 -3.70 10.31 6.68
CA ALA A 65 -3.25 9.70 5.44
C ALA A 65 -2.59 10.71 4.48
N ARG A 66 -3.20 11.89 4.30
CA ARG A 66 -2.65 12.96 3.45
C ARG A 66 -1.27 13.42 3.90
N GLN A 67 -1.07 13.60 5.21
CA GLN A 67 0.24 13.98 5.75
C GLN A 67 1.32 12.97 5.36
N HIS A 68 1.00 11.68 5.39
CA HIS A 68 1.90 10.62 4.95
C HIS A 68 2.12 10.63 3.42
N MET A 69 1.05 10.75 2.63
CA MET A 69 1.10 10.71 1.17
C MET A 69 1.86 11.88 0.52
N LEU A 70 1.95 13.02 1.21
CA LEU A 70 2.65 14.23 0.74
C LEU A 70 4.07 13.96 0.22
N THR A 71 4.81 13.09 0.89
CA THR A 71 6.17 12.73 0.48
C THR A 71 6.17 12.00 -0.85
N TYR A 72 5.28 11.02 -1.01
CA TYR A 72 5.33 10.08 -2.13
C TYR A 72 4.67 10.60 -3.41
N ASN A 73 3.60 11.38 -3.29
CA ASN A 73 2.91 11.97 -4.46
C ASN A 73 3.80 12.91 -5.27
N ARG A 74 4.84 13.47 -4.65
CA ARG A 74 5.82 14.36 -5.29
C ARG A 74 6.95 13.61 -6.00
N LEU A 75 7.11 12.32 -5.72
CA LEU A 75 8.18 11.51 -6.28
C LEU A 75 7.73 10.89 -7.62
N PRO A 76 8.46 11.14 -8.73
CA PRO A 76 8.01 10.73 -10.06
C PRO A 76 7.74 9.24 -10.21
N ASN A 77 8.47 8.37 -9.51
CA ASN A 77 8.27 6.92 -9.57
C ASN A 77 6.90 6.47 -9.04
N TYR A 78 6.39 7.11 -7.97
CA TYR A 78 5.07 6.79 -7.42
C TYR A 78 3.95 7.46 -8.23
N ALA A 79 4.09 8.75 -8.54
CA ALA A 79 3.11 9.46 -9.36
C ALA A 79 2.91 8.79 -10.73
N ASN A 80 3.99 8.47 -11.44
CA ASN A 80 3.91 7.78 -12.73
C ASN A 80 3.35 6.35 -12.62
N ASN A 81 3.54 5.68 -11.47
CA ASN A 81 2.92 4.39 -11.22
C ASN A 81 1.39 4.52 -11.14
N LEU A 82 0.89 5.52 -10.41
CA LEU A 82 -0.54 5.77 -10.26
C LEU A 82 -1.20 6.25 -11.56
N LEU A 83 -0.52 7.13 -12.33
CA LEU A 83 -0.99 7.55 -13.65
C LEU A 83 -1.16 6.34 -14.60
N ARG A 84 -0.21 5.40 -14.58
CA ARG A 84 -0.29 4.16 -15.38
C ARG A 84 -1.44 3.24 -14.96
N LEU A 85 -1.91 3.32 -13.72
CA LEU A 85 -3.09 2.61 -13.22
C LEU A 85 -4.41 3.32 -13.55
N GLY A 86 -4.35 4.47 -14.23
CA GLY A 86 -5.53 5.22 -14.68
C GLY A 86 -6.01 6.31 -13.71
N TYR A 87 -5.27 6.61 -12.65
CA TYR A 87 -5.57 7.77 -11.80
C TYR A 87 -5.26 9.08 -12.53
N SER A 88 -6.05 10.11 -12.26
CA SER A 88 -5.80 11.44 -12.83
C SER A 88 -4.74 12.19 -12.03
N GLN A 89 -4.04 13.13 -12.68
CA GLN A 89 -3.13 14.05 -11.98
C GLN A 89 -3.87 14.84 -10.87
N ASN A 90 -5.16 15.12 -11.07
CA ASN A 90 -6.00 15.82 -10.10
C ASN A 90 -6.27 15.01 -8.83
N ASP A 91 -6.32 13.67 -8.94
CA ASP A 91 -6.50 12.75 -7.82
C ASP A 91 -5.20 12.55 -7.03
N ILE A 92 -4.10 12.32 -7.75
CA ILE A 92 -2.78 12.11 -7.15
C ILE A 92 -2.35 13.37 -6.39
N ALA A 93 -2.54 14.53 -7.02
CA ALA A 93 -2.13 15.84 -6.56
C ALA A 93 -0.59 15.98 -6.35
N GLY A 94 -0.06 17.17 -6.59
CA GLY A 94 1.39 17.41 -6.68
C GLY A 94 1.99 18.12 -5.47
N SER A 95 3.00 18.95 -5.72
CA SER A 95 3.62 19.80 -4.69
C SER A 95 2.67 20.84 -4.10
N ASP A 96 1.64 21.21 -4.86
CA ASP A 96 0.74 22.35 -4.67
C ASP A 96 -0.66 21.97 -4.16
N LYS A 97 -1.03 20.69 -4.18
CA LYS A 97 -2.37 20.22 -3.84
C LYS A 97 -2.33 18.88 -3.09
N MET A 98 -3.31 18.66 -2.22
CA MET A 98 -3.50 17.38 -1.53
C MET A 98 -4.20 16.34 -2.40
N PRO A 99 -3.90 15.04 -2.25
CA PRO A 99 -4.60 13.98 -2.97
C PRO A 99 -6.11 14.01 -2.69
N SER A 100 -6.91 13.63 -3.67
CA SER A 100 -8.36 13.52 -3.53
C SER A 100 -8.74 12.45 -2.51
N ASP A 101 -9.96 12.51 -1.96
CA ASP A 101 -10.45 11.46 -1.05
C ASP A 101 -10.40 10.07 -1.71
N LYS A 102 -10.76 9.99 -3.00
CA LYS A 102 -10.64 8.78 -3.82
C LYS A 102 -9.21 8.23 -3.82
N MET A 103 -8.21 9.10 -4.00
CA MET A 103 -6.81 8.69 -4.01
C MET A 103 -6.33 8.24 -2.62
N VAL A 104 -6.75 8.96 -1.58
CA VAL A 104 -6.45 8.59 -0.19
C VAL A 104 -7.00 7.20 0.12
N ASP A 105 -8.28 6.97 -0.18
CA ASP A 105 -8.97 5.70 0.12
C ASP A 105 -8.44 4.53 -0.74
N ALA A 106 -7.87 4.83 -1.91
CA ALA A 106 -7.22 3.81 -2.74
C ALA A 106 -5.88 3.34 -2.15
N ILE A 107 -5.09 4.24 -1.56
CA ILE A 107 -3.74 3.93 -1.03
C ILE A 107 -3.75 3.51 0.44
N VAL A 108 -4.58 4.17 1.26
CA VAL A 108 -4.57 4.01 2.71
C VAL A 108 -5.90 3.43 3.15
N ALA A 109 -5.88 2.26 3.78
CA ALA A 109 -7.06 1.75 4.46
C ALA A 109 -7.21 2.42 5.82
N TRP A 110 -8.40 2.91 6.12
CA TRP A 110 -8.67 3.54 7.41
C TRP A 110 -10.02 3.10 7.94
N GLY A 111 -10.17 3.10 9.26
CA GLY A 111 -11.39 2.67 9.94
C GLY A 111 -11.13 1.65 11.03
N THR A 112 -12.02 0.66 11.09
CA THR A 112 -11.97 -0.43 12.07
C THR A 112 -10.95 -1.50 11.66
N LEU A 113 -10.64 -2.40 12.59
CA LEU A 113 -9.88 -3.62 12.31
C LEU A 113 -10.48 -4.41 11.13
N GLU A 114 -11.81 -4.49 11.03
CA GLU A 114 -12.51 -5.18 9.95
C GLU A 114 -12.21 -4.56 8.58
N THR A 115 -12.29 -3.24 8.45
CA THR A 115 -11.97 -2.53 7.20
C THR A 115 -10.51 -2.78 6.79
N ILE A 116 -9.59 -2.74 7.75
CA ILE A 116 -8.17 -2.96 7.50
C ILE A 116 -7.90 -4.41 7.08
N VAL A 117 -8.48 -5.38 7.78
CA VAL A 117 -8.40 -6.80 7.42
C VAL A 117 -8.98 -7.05 6.03
N GLY A 118 -10.10 -6.40 5.69
CA GLY A 118 -10.67 -6.44 4.35
C GLY A 118 -9.69 -5.97 3.28
N ARG A 119 -8.96 -4.86 3.52
CA ARG A 119 -7.91 -4.41 2.59
C ARG A 119 -6.77 -5.42 2.46
N ILE A 120 -6.31 -6.00 3.58
CA ILE A 120 -5.26 -7.03 3.55
C ILE A 120 -5.70 -8.21 2.69
N LYS A 121 -6.94 -8.72 2.90
CA LYS A 121 -7.52 -9.81 2.11
C LYS A 121 -7.60 -9.46 0.63
N ALA A 122 -8.02 -8.24 0.28
CA ALA A 122 -8.08 -7.80 -1.11
C ALA A 122 -6.70 -7.85 -1.81
N HIS A 123 -5.61 -7.51 -1.13
CA HIS A 123 -4.26 -7.69 -1.69
C HIS A 123 -3.86 -9.16 -1.85
N LEU A 124 -4.20 -10.02 -0.88
CA LEU A 124 -3.95 -11.45 -0.95
C LEU A 124 -4.73 -12.10 -2.12
N GLU A 125 -6.01 -11.76 -2.27
CA GLU A 125 -6.87 -12.21 -3.37
C GLU A 125 -6.38 -11.69 -4.73
N ALA A 126 -5.81 -10.48 -4.77
CA ALA A 126 -5.13 -9.93 -5.95
C ALA A 126 -3.77 -10.60 -6.25
N GLY A 127 -3.35 -11.60 -5.46
CA GLY A 127 -2.17 -12.41 -5.71
C GLY A 127 -0.94 -12.02 -4.89
N ALA A 128 -1.07 -11.22 -3.83
CA ALA A 128 0.02 -11.07 -2.87
C ALA A 128 0.26 -12.37 -2.09
N ASN A 129 1.52 -12.72 -1.85
CA ASN A 129 1.89 -13.81 -0.94
C ASN A 129 2.04 -13.34 0.51
N HIS A 130 2.32 -12.04 0.69
CA HIS A 130 2.51 -11.41 1.99
C HIS A 130 2.03 -9.96 1.91
N VAL A 131 1.53 -9.43 3.02
CA VAL A 131 1.16 -8.01 3.12
C VAL A 131 1.83 -7.44 4.37
N SER A 132 2.74 -6.49 4.17
CA SER A 132 3.37 -5.75 5.27
C SER A 132 2.46 -4.58 5.64
N VAL A 133 2.15 -4.39 6.93
CA VAL A 133 1.19 -3.37 7.37
C VAL A 133 1.91 -2.24 8.11
N GLN A 134 1.88 -1.03 7.53
CA GLN A 134 2.37 0.18 8.17
C GLN A 134 1.22 0.90 8.86
N VAL A 135 1.22 0.91 10.20
CA VAL A 135 0.26 1.74 10.95
C VAL A 135 0.74 3.18 10.97
N LEU A 136 -0.08 4.07 10.41
CA LEU A 136 0.11 5.51 10.46
C LEU A 136 -0.55 6.09 11.71
N SER A 137 0.11 7.10 12.29
CA SER A 137 -0.41 7.83 13.44
C SER A 137 -0.19 9.32 13.24
N SER A 138 -1.13 10.13 13.73
CA SER A 138 -0.96 11.58 13.85
C SER A 138 0.07 11.97 14.91
N LYS A 139 0.48 11.04 15.79
CA LYS A 139 1.46 11.28 16.86
C LYS A 139 2.87 10.92 16.41
N VAL A 140 3.68 11.93 16.11
CA VAL A 140 5.09 11.75 15.72
C VAL A 140 5.90 11.17 16.89
N GLY A 141 6.76 10.20 16.60
CA GLY A 141 7.68 9.60 17.58
C GLY A 141 7.05 8.58 18.53
N VAL A 142 5.76 8.26 18.37
CA VAL A 142 5.06 7.27 19.19
C VAL A 142 4.87 5.98 18.40
N LEU A 143 5.32 4.86 18.97
CA LEU A 143 5.08 3.54 18.39
C LEU A 143 3.60 3.12 18.55
N PRO A 144 2.93 2.65 17.48
CA PRO A 144 1.51 2.27 17.50
C PRO A 144 1.29 0.87 18.10
N ASN A 145 1.81 0.65 19.32
CA ASN A 145 1.77 -0.65 20.00
C ASN A 145 0.34 -1.19 20.20
N ALA A 146 -0.63 -0.30 20.47
CA ALA A 146 -2.02 -0.70 20.65
C ALA A 146 -2.62 -1.25 19.34
N GLN A 147 -2.39 -0.55 18.23
CA GLN A 147 -2.87 -0.95 16.91
C GLN A 147 -2.19 -2.24 16.42
N TRP A 148 -0.88 -2.41 16.70
CA TRP A 148 -0.20 -3.67 16.39
C TRP A 148 -0.78 -4.85 17.19
N ARG A 149 -1.13 -4.65 18.48
CA ARG A 149 -1.81 -5.69 19.27
C ARG A 149 -3.19 -6.00 18.73
N GLU A 150 -3.94 -4.99 18.30
CA GLU A 150 -5.26 -5.16 17.70
C GLU A 150 -5.17 -5.93 16.37
N LEU A 151 -4.24 -5.57 15.47
CA LEU A 151 -3.95 -6.33 14.25
C LEU A 151 -3.59 -7.79 14.54
N ALA A 152 -2.79 -8.04 15.57
CA ALA A 152 -2.38 -9.40 15.94
C ALA A 152 -3.58 -10.30 16.30
N THR A 153 -4.69 -9.73 16.79
CA THR A 153 -5.91 -10.51 17.08
C THR A 153 -6.55 -11.10 15.82
N ALA A 154 -6.34 -10.46 14.66
CA ALA A 154 -6.89 -10.90 13.38
C ALA A 154 -6.05 -11.95 12.66
N LEU A 155 -4.84 -12.28 13.13
CA LEU A 155 -3.94 -13.24 12.46
C LEU A 155 -4.60 -14.60 12.22
N LYS A 156 -5.47 -15.05 13.15
CA LYS A 156 -6.21 -16.32 13.01
C LYS A 156 -7.19 -16.33 11.83
N SER A 157 -7.56 -15.16 11.29
CA SER A 157 -8.48 -15.04 10.15
C SER A 157 -7.80 -15.24 8.78
N PHE A 158 -6.47 -15.44 8.76
CA PHE A 158 -5.64 -15.64 7.57
C PHE A 158 -5.02 -17.05 7.48
N ASN A 159 -5.34 -17.93 8.44
CA ASN A 159 -4.89 -19.33 8.49
C ASN A 159 -5.95 -20.28 7.92
#